data_AF-A0A7L5DVM5-F1
#
_entry.id   AF-A0A7L5DVM5-F1
#
_cell.length_a   1.000
_cell.length_b   1.000
_cell.length_c   1.000
_cell.angle_alpha   90.00
_cell.angle_beta   90.00
_cell.angle_gamma   90.00
#
_symmetry.space_group_name_H-M   'P 1'
#
loop_
_entity.id
_entity.type
_entity.pdbx_description
1 polymer ?
#
loop_
_entity_poly.entity_id
_entity_poly.type
_entity_poly.pdbx_seq_one_letter_code
_entity_poly.pdbx_strand_id
1 'polypeptide(L)'
;MVPENIFKDRHYSSQAIIGLITANYIVFALAVEIFVSCTSVNWFFWIVLAGLAVYNYFTIRRNEDEFAEKRTKIIYVISLVGLGIIYYLLAFAAQHCQVSVPAK
;
A
#
# COMPACT_ATOMS: atom_id res chain seq x y z
N MET A 1 -6.26 -29.26 -27.73
CA MET A 1 -5.88 -28.03 -27.02
C MET A 1 -6.93 -27.82 -25.96
N VAL A 2 -6.65 -28.28 -24.73
CA VAL A 2 -7.57 -28.14 -23.61
C VAL A 2 -7.56 -26.67 -23.20
N PRO A 3 -8.71 -26.01 -23.00
CA PRO A 3 -8.73 -24.59 -22.75
C PRO A 3 -8.19 -24.32 -21.32
N GLU A 4 -6.99 -23.73 -21.24
CA GLU A 4 -6.25 -23.39 -20.00
C GLU A 4 -7.02 -22.44 -19.06
N ASN A 5 -8.11 -21.85 -19.54
CA ASN A 5 -8.96 -20.94 -18.78
C ASN A 5 -9.98 -21.64 -17.84
N ILE A 6 -10.13 -22.97 -17.89
CA ILE A 6 -11.06 -23.71 -17.01
C ILE A 6 -10.40 -24.07 -15.67
N PHE A 7 -9.07 -24.21 -15.62
CA PHE A 7 -8.31 -24.59 -14.42
C PHE A 7 -7.52 -23.45 -13.76
N LYS A 8 -7.58 -22.22 -14.30
CA LYS A 8 -6.95 -21.06 -13.67
C LYS A 8 -7.81 -20.64 -12.47
N ASP A 9 -7.53 -21.26 -11.33
CA ASP A 9 -8.17 -21.03 -10.05
C ASP A 9 -8.24 -19.52 -9.77
N ARG A 10 -9.44 -18.92 -9.79
CA ARG A 10 -9.63 -17.53 -9.34
C ARG A 10 -9.12 -17.31 -7.91
N HIS A 11 -8.96 -18.40 -7.16
CA HIS A 11 -8.38 -18.40 -5.83
C HIS A 11 -6.89 -18.01 -5.81
N TYR A 12 -6.12 -18.38 -6.84
CA TYR A 12 -4.70 -18.01 -6.96
C TYR A 12 -4.53 -16.49 -7.15
N SER A 13 -5.34 -15.90 -8.04
CA SER A 13 -5.35 -14.46 -8.26
C SER A 13 -5.77 -13.68 -7.00
N SER A 14 -6.79 -14.16 -6.28
CA SER A 14 -7.24 -13.55 -5.03
C SER A 14 -6.15 -13.56 -3.95
N GLN A 15 -5.43 -14.67 -3.79
CA GLN A 15 -4.33 -14.77 -2.83
C GLN A 15 -3.16 -13.83 -3.17
N ALA A 16 -2.81 -13.69 -4.45
CA ALA A 16 -1.78 -12.76 -4.91
C ALA A 16 -2.13 -11.29 -4.61
N ILE A 17 -3.40 -10.90 -4.84
CA ILE A 17 -3.89 -9.55 -4.55
C ILE A 17 -3.91 -9.28 -3.04
N ILE A 18 -4.41 -10.23 -2.25
CA ILE A 18 -4.46 -10.10 -0.78
C ILE A 18 -3.04 -9.95 -0.23
N GLY A 19 -2.10 -10.79 -0.67
CA GLY A 19 -0.70 -10.68 -0.26
C GLY A 19 -0.07 -9.33 -0.60
N LEU A 20 -0.37 -8.79 -1.80
CA LEU A 20 0.12 -7.48 -2.22
C LEU A 20 -0.45 -6.34 -1.36
N ILE A 21 -1.75 -6.36 -1.07
CA ILE A 21 -2.43 -5.38 -0.21
C ILE A 21 -1.87 -5.45 1.20
N THR A 22 -1.72 -6.66 1.76
CA THR A 22 -1.18 -6.87 3.11
C THR A 22 0.26 -6.37 3.20
N ALA A 23 1.13 -6.70 2.24
CA ALA A 23 2.49 -6.20 2.21
C ALA A 23 2.55 -4.67 2.16
N ASN A 24 1.71 -4.04 1.34
CA ASN A 24 1.63 -2.59 1.26
C ASN A 24 1.23 -1.95 2.59
N TYR A 25 0.21 -2.48 3.25
CA TYR A 25 -0.25 -1.97 4.54
C TYR A 25 0.78 -2.15 5.65
N ILE A 26 1.44 -3.32 5.73
CA ILE A 26 2.45 -3.60 6.77
C ILE A 26 3.67 -2.71 6.57
N VAL A 27 4.23 -2.67 5.35
CA VAL A 27 5.42 -1.86 5.08
C VAL A 27 5.11 -0.38 5.29
N PHE A 28 3.92 0.08 4.90
CA PHE A 28 3.51 1.45 5.14
C PHE A 28 3.36 1.77 6.62
N ALA A 29 2.70 0.91 7.40
CA ALA A 29 2.52 1.11 8.84
C ALA A 29 3.88 1.20 9.57
N LEU A 30 4.79 0.26 9.29
CA LEU A 30 6.14 0.28 9.85
C LEU A 30 6.93 1.52 9.40
N ALA A 31 6.79 1.92 8.13
CA ALA A 31 7.45 3.12 7.64
C ALA A 31 6.94 4.39 8.34
N VAL A 32 5.63 4.48 8.61
CA VAL A 32 5.06 5.61 9.35
C VAL A 32 5.56 5.62 10.78
N GLU A 33 5.51 4.49 11.50
CA GLU A 33 5.99 4.41 12.89
C GLU A 33 7.47 4.80 13.04
N ILE A 34 8.32 4.40 12.09
CA ILE A 34 9.77 4.60 12.19
C ILE A 34 10.21 5.97 11.64
N PHE A 35 9.57 6.46 10.57
CA PHE A 35 10.06 7.62 9.81
C PHE A 35 9.18 8.86 9.89
N VAL A 36 7.99 8.78 10.50
CA VAL A 36 7.10 9.93 10.71
C VAL A 36 7.11 10.31 12.18
N SER A 37 7.52 11.54 12.48
CA SER A 37 7.50 12.13 13.81
C SER A 37 6.53 13.31 13.87
N CYS A 38 6.16 13.78 15.07
CA CYS A 38 5.20 14.88 15.23
C CYS A 38 5.65 16.23 14.64
N THR A 39 6.92 16.40 14.28
CA THR A 39 7.47 17.65 13.72
C THR A 39 8.00 17.52 12.30
N SER A 40 8.29 16.32 11.82
CA SER A 40 8.85 16.12 10.48
C SER A 40 8.72 14.69 9.96
N VAL A 41 8.69 14.56 8.64
CA VAL A 41 8.79 13.29 7.93
C VAL A 41 10.24 13.14 7.46
N ASN A 42 10.90 12.06 7.86
CA ASN A 42 12.25 11.78 7.40
C ASN A 42 12.26 11.54 5.88
N TRP A 43 13.22 12.11 5.16
CA TRP A 43 13.33 11.92 3.71
C TRP A 43 13.38 10.44 3.30
N PHE A 44 13.92 9.58 4.16
CA PHE A 44 13.96 8.13 3.95
C PHE A 44 12.56 7.49 3.80
N PHE A 45 11.52 8.07 4.40
CA PHE A 45 10.13 7.65 4.20
C PHE A 45 9.74 7.62 2.72
N TRP A 46 10.15 8.65 1.96
CA TRP A 46 9.85 8.75 0.53
C TRP A 46 10.60 7.69 -0.28
N ILE A 47 11.80 7.30 0.15
CA ILE A 47 12.56 6.20 -0.46
C ILE A 47 11.82 4.88 -0.25
N VAL A 48 11.30 4.62 0.95
CA VAL A 48 10.50 3.42 1.25
C VAL A 48 9.23 3.39 0.41
N LEU A 49 8.51 4.52 0.31
CA LEU A 49 7.34 4.63 -0.56
C LEU A 49 7.67 4.42 -2.04
N ALA A 50 8.78 4.97 -2.54
CA ALA A 50 9.23 4.77 -3.91
C ALA A 50 9.56 3.29 -4.17
N GLY A 51 10.25 2.63 -3.23
CA GLY A 51 10.53 1.19 -3.30
C GLY A 51 9.25 0.36 -3.32
N LEU A 52 8.26 0.71 -2.49
CA LEU A 52 6.95 0.07 -2.45
C LEU A 52 6.21 0.24 -3.79
N ALA A 53 6.22 1.45 -4.36
CA ALA A 53 5.62 1.71 -5.66
C ALA A 53 6.26 0.89 -6.78
N VAL A 54 7.59 0.75 -6.77
CA VAL A 54 8.34 -0.08 -7.72
C VAL A 54 8.00 -1.56 -7.54
N TYR A 55 7.97 -2.06 -6.31
CA TYR A 55 7.58 -3.45 -6.01
C TYR A 55 6.18 -3.77 -6.52
N ASN A 56 5.23 -2.86 -6.30
CA ASN A 56 3.88 -2.99 -6.82
C ASN A 56 3.85 -2.99 -8.35
N TYR A 57 4.58 -2.07 -8.99
CA TYR A 57 4.64 -1.99 -10.45
C TYR A 57 5.16 -3.29 -11.08
N PHE A 58 6.25 -3.84 -10.56
CA PHE A 58 6.79 -5.11 -11.03
C PHE A 58 5.86 -6.29 -10.75
N THR A 59 5.18 -6.30 -9.61
CA THR A 59 4.20 -7.36 -9.29
C THR A 59 3.01 -7.35 -10.25
N ILE A 60 2.50 -6.17 -10.60
CA ILE A 60 1.41 -6.03 -11.58
C ILE A 60 1.88 -6.45 -12.98
N ARG A 61 3.08 -6.02 -13.38
CA ARG A 61 3.66 -6.33 -14.68
C ARG A 61 4.02 -7.80 -14.85
N ARG A 62 4.30 -8.52 -13.76
CA ARG A 62 4.57 -9.95 -13.79
C ARG A 62 3.30 -10.80 -13.85
N ASN A 63 2.18 -10.26 -13.37
CA ASN A 63 0.89 -10.94 -13.27
C ASN A 63 -0.18 -10.27 -14.16
N GLU A 64 0.19 -9.74 -15.33
CA GLU A 64 -0.68 -8.91 -16.18
C GLU A 64 -2.01 -9.58 -16.52
N ASP A 65 -2.04 -10.91 -16.70
CA ASP A 65 -3.26 -11.67 -16.99
C ASP A 65 -4.31 -11.58 -15.86
N GLU A 66 -3.86 -11.53 -14.60
CA GLU A 66 -4.72 -11.46 -13.42
C GLU A 66 -5.18 -10.02 -13.14
N PHE A 67 -4.34 -9.04 -13.49
CA PHE A 67 -4.62 -7.61 -13.34
C PHE A 67 -5.35 -7.01 -14.56
N ALA A 68 -5.49 -7.75 -15.66
CA ALA A 68 -6.31 -7.37 -16.81
C ALA A 68 -7.80 -7.29 -16.45
N GLU A 69 -8.24 -8.02 -15.42
CA GLU A 69 -9.60 -7.95 -14.92
C GLU A 69 -9.86 -6.58 -14.25
N LYS A 70 -10.80 -5.81 -14.81
CA LYS A 70 -11.09 -4.43 -14.37
C LYS A 70 -11.41 -4.35 -12.86
N ARG A 71 -12.03 -5.39 -12.28
CA ARG A 71 -12.33 -5.47 -10.84
C ARG A 71 -11.05 -5.47 -10.00
N THR A 72 -10.07 -6.29 -10.35
CA THR A 72 -8.79 -6.40 -9.64
C THR A 72 -8.05 -5.07 -9.62
N LYS A 73 -8.01 -4.38 -10.77
CA LYS A 73 -7.41 -3.05 -10.88
C LYS A 73 -8.11 -2.02 -10.00
N ILE A 74 -9.44 -2.02 -9.95
CA ILE A 74 -10.21 -1.09 -9.11
C ILE A 74 -9.95 -1.35 -7.63
N ILE A 75 -9.97 -2.60 -7.17
CA ILE A 75 -9.70 -2.97 -5.78
C ILE A 75 -8.29 -2.53 -5.36
N TYR A 76 -7.31 -2.72 -6.23
CA TYR A 76 -5.94 -2.28 -5.99
C TYR A 76 -5.83 -0.74 -5.91
N VAL A 77 -6.48 0.00 -6.81
CA VAL A 77 -6.51 1.48 -6.76
C VAL A 77 -7.17 1.97 -5.47
N ILE A 78 -8.28 1.34 -5.05
CA ILE A 78 -8.94 1.66 -3.78
C ILE A 78 -8.01 1.40 -2.59
N SER A 79 -7.22 0.32 -2.61
CA SER A 79 -6.23 0.03 -1.56
C SER A 79 -5.15 1.11 -1.46
N LEU A 80 -4.63 1.61 -2.60
CA LEU A 80 -3.68 2.73 -2.62
C LEU A 80 -4.30 4.04 -2.11
N VAL A 81 -5.54 4.33 -2.51
CA VAL A 81 -6.26 5.51 -2.00
C VAL A 81 -6.47 5.38 -0.49
N GLY A 82 -6.81 4.18 0.00
CA GLY A 82 -6.92 3.86 1.42
C GLY A 82 -5.63 4.15 2.20
N LEU A 83 -4.47 3.79 1.64
CA LEU A 83 -3.15 4.15 2.20
C LEU A 83 -2.96 5.67 2.30
N GLY A 84 -3.34 6.42 1.26
CA GLY A 84 -3.30 7.88 1.27
C GLY A 84 -4.23 8.51 2.32
N ILE A 85 -5.44 7.95 2.49
CA ILE A 85 -6.38 8.41 3.52
C ILE A 85 -5.81 8.12 4.92
N ILE A 86 -5.26 6.93 5.15
CA ILE A 86 -4.65 6.55 6.44
C ILE A 86 -3.45 7.44 6.75
N TYR A 87 -2.59 7.72 5.77
CA TYR A 87 -1.52 8.69 5.90
C TYR A 87 -2.06 10.05 6.36
N TYR A 88 -3.10 10.56 5.69
CA TYR A 88 -3.70 11.84 6.01
C TYR A 88 -4.31 11.86 7.41
N LEU A 89 -5.01 10.80 7.81
CA LEU A 89 -5.57 10.67 9.15
C LEU A 89 -4.48 10.62 10.23
N LEU A 90 -3.40 9.87 10.00
CA LEU A 90 -2.25 9.81 10.90
C LEU A 90 -1.51 11.15 10.97
N ALA A 91 -1.34 11.83 9.84
CA ALA A 91 -0.75 13.17 9.78
C ALA A 91 -1.62 14.20 10.51
N PHE A 92 -2.95 14.13 10.35
CA PHE A 92 -3.90 15.00 11.07
C PHE A 92 -3.89 14.71 12.57
N ALA A 93 -3.86 13.44 12.98
CA ALA A 93 -3.69 13.06 14.38
C ALA A 93 -2.35 13.55 14.96
N ALA A 94 -1.26 13.48 14.18
CA ALA A 94 0.05 14.00 14.58
C ALA A 94 0.08 15.52 14.70
N GLN A 95 -0.72 16.28 13.94
CA GLN A 95 -0.86 17.73 14.12
C GLN A 95 -1.40 18.10 15.52
N HIS A 96 -2.17 17.20 16.16
CA HIS A 96 -2.63 17.40 17.54
C HIS A 96 -1.54 17.17 18.61
N CYS A 97 -0.36 16.65 18.26
CA CYS A 97 0.80 16.61 19.18
C CYS A 97 1.26 18.00 19.64
N GLN A 98 1.02 19.06 18.86
CA GLN A 98 1.51 20.41 19.17
C GLN A 98 0.79 21.06 20.37
N VAL A 99 -0.35 20.51 20.82
CA VAL A 99 -1.17 21.13 21.88
C VAL A 99 -0.75 20.68 23.29
N SER A 100 0.06 19.62 23.42
CA SER A 100 0.34 18.98 24.72
C SER A 100 1.78 19.11 25.24
N VAL A 101 2.67 19.84 24.57
CA VAL A 101 4.01 20.12 25.11
C VAL A 101 3.96 21.44 25.89
N PRO A 102 3.94 21.43 27.24
CA PRO A 102 4.13 22.66 27.99
C PRO A 102 5.52 23.21 27.68
N ALA A 103 5.55 24.44 27.14
CA ALA A 103 6.77 25.21 26.99
C ALA A 103 7.47 25.27 28.35
N LYS A 104 8.72 24.82 28.38
CA LYS A 104 9.59 24.96 29.55
C LYS A 104 10.22 26.34 29.54
#